data_AF-A0A7V3ML62-F1
#
_entry.id   AF-A0A7V3ML62-F1
#
_cell.length_a   1.000
_cell.length_b   1.000
_cell.length_c   1.000
_cell.angle_alpha   90.00
_cell.angle_beta   90.00
_cell.angle_gamma   90.00
#
_symmetry.space_group_name_H-M   'P 1'
#
loop_
_entity.id
_entity.type
_entity.pdbx_description
1 polymer ?
#
loop_
_entity_poly.entity_id
_entity_poly.type
_entity_poly.pdbx_seq_one_letter_code
_entity_poly.pdbx_strand_id
1 'polypeptide(L)'
;GRVGEGSRIHDPQSTVHNVRVYSCGPHAMMREVARICREAGVSSCQVSLEKNMACGLGLCMGCIQKVKSRKSKVGSAAGGPNTRHPVLNTQWHYERVCADGPVFNAEDIIWE
;
A
#
# COMPACT_ATOMS: atom_id res chain seq x y z
N GLY A 1 -25.46 34.99 -9.26
CA GLY A 1 -25.69 33.76 -8.49
C GLY A 1 -24.35 33.30 -7.96
N ARG A 2 -24.19 33.16 -6.64
CA ARG A 2 -22.90 32.83 -6.02
C ARG A 2 -22.68 31.32 -6.03
N VAL A 3 -21.44 30.98 -6.36
CA VAL A 3 -20.79 29.67 -6.44
C VAL A 3 -21.21 28.75 -5.29
N GLY A 4 -21.68 27.54 -5.61
CA GLY A 4 -21.84 26.47 -4.63
C GLY A 4 -20.46 25.93 -4.26
N GLU A 5 -19.99 26.27 -3.06
CA GLU A 5 -18.74 25.75 -2.51
C GLU A 5 -18.87 24.24 -2.26
N GLY A 6 -18.05 23.48 -2.98
CA GLY A 6 -17.93 22.05 -2.84
C GLY A 6 -17.42 21.62 -1.47
N SER A 7 -17.95 20.49 -1.00
CA SER A 7 -17.23 19.46 -0.25
C SER A 7 -16.18 19.96 0.77
N ARG A 8 -16.59 20.78 1.74
CA ARG A 8 -15.76 21.06 2.91
C ARG A 8 -16.00 19.95 3.92
N ILE A 9 -15.18 18.90 3.86
CA ILE A 9 -15.17 17.77 4.81
C ILE A 9 -14.50 18.17 6.15
N HIS A 10 -14.79 19.38 6.64
CA HIS A 10 -14.38 19.85 7.95
C HIS A 10 -15.66 20.14 8.74
N ASP A 11 -16.26 19.08 9.27
CA ASP A 11 -17.20 19.21 10.38
C ASP A 11 -16.38 19.38 11.67
N PRO A 12 -16.37 20.57 12.32
CA PRO A 12 -15.50 20.85 13.45
C PRO A 12 -15.94 20.16 14.75
N GLN A 13 -17.07 19.41 14.77
CA GLN A 13 -17.66 18.85 15.98
C GLN A 13 -18.22 17.42 15.87
N SER A 14 -17.70 16.56 14.99
CA SER A 14 -17.95 15.11 15.11
C SER A 14 -16.79 14.42 15.81
N THR A 15 -17.10 13.82 16.96
CA THR A 15 -16.25 12.88 17.70
C THR A 15 -16.10 11.58 16.92
N VAL A 16 -15.43 11.62 15.76
CA VAL A 16 -15.15 10.42 14.95
C VAL A 16 -13.91 9.71 15.47
N HIS A 17 -14.11 8.91 16.52
CA HIS A 17 -13.11 7.94 16.93
C HIS A 17 -12.97 6.85 15.84
N ASN A 18 -11.81 6.81 15.18
CA ASN A 18 -11.33 5.82 14.20
C ASN A 18 -11.78 6.00 12.73
N VAL A 19 -11.29 7.06 12.08
CA VAL A 19 -11.38 7.27 10.62
C VAL A 19 -10.59 6.17 9.89
N ARG A 20 -11.14 5.64 8.78
CA ARG A 20 -10.48 4.69 7.86
C ARG A 20 -10.57 5.22 6.45
N VAL A 21 -9.50 5.10 5.68
CA VAL A 21 -9.43 5.58 4.29
C VAL A 21 -9.23 4.39 3.36
N TYR A 22 -10.03 4.36 2.30
CA TYR A 22 -9.93 3.37 1.24
C TYR A 22 -9.80 4.12 -0.09
N SER A 23 -8.87 3.69 -0.94
CA SER A 23 -8.68 4.33 -2.23
C SER A 23 -8.21 3.35 -3.29
N CYS A 24 -8.56 3.65 -4.54
CA CYS A 24 -8.11 2.96 -5.73
C CYS A 24 -7.87 3.98 -6.84
N GLY A 25 -6.93 3.69 -7.73
CA GLY A 25 -6.65 4.53 -8.90
C GLY A 25 -5.18 4.52 -9.27
N PRO A 26 -4.73 5.48 -10.10
CA PRO A 26 -3.37 5.51 -10.61
C PRO A 26 -2.33 5.51 -9.48
N HIS A 27 -1.18 4.88 -9.71
CA HIS A 27 -0.13 4.75 -8.70
C HIS A 27 0.31 6.10 -8.11
N ALA A 28 0.42 7.14 -8.95
CA ALA A 28 0.74 8.50 -8.51
C ALA A 28 -0.34 9.08 -7.58
N MET A 29 -1.62 8.81 -7.84
CA MET A 29 -2.72 9.22 -6.97
C MET A 29 -2.66 8.50 -5.62
N MET A 30 -2.41 7.18 -5.63
CA MET A 30 -2.31 6.40 -4.39
C MET A 30 -1.13 6.84 -3.51
N ARG A 31 -0.02 7.27 -4.12
CA ARG A 31 1.12 7.88 -3.41
C ARG A 31 0.72 9.15 -2.67
N GLU A 32 -0.03 10.03 -3.33
CA GLU A 32 -0.51 11.26 -2.70
C GLU A 32 -1.53 10.97 -1.60
N VAL A 33 -2.44 10.02 -1.79
CA VAL A 33 -3.36 9.58 -0.74
C VAL A 33 -2.57 9.06 0.47
N ALA A 34 -1.56 8.23 0.26
CA ALA A 34 -0.70 7.72 1.34
C ALA A 34 0.00 8.87 2.10
N ARG A 35 0.48 9.89 1.37
CA ARG A 35 1.09 11.09 1.96
C ARG A 35 0.09 11.87 2.81
N ILE A 36 -1.09 12.16 2.26
CA ILE A 36 -2.16 12.92 2.94
C ILE A 36 -2.62 12.19 4.20
N CYS A 37 -2.88 10.88 4.12
CA CYS A 37 -3.29 10.09 5.29
C CYS A 37 -2.24 10.09 6.38
N ARG A 38 -0.95 9.96 6.01
CA ARG A 38 0.16 10.03 6.97
C ARG A 38 0.24 11.40 7.66
N GLU A 39 0.10 12.49 6.91
CA GLU A 39 0.10 13.85 7.46
C GLU A 39 -1.10 14.13 8.36
N ALA A 40 -2.25 13.54 8.04
CA ALA A 40 -3.45 13.60 8.86
C ALA A 40 -3.43 12.65 10.08
N GLY A 41 -2.35 11.89 10.29
CA GLY A 41 -2.25 10.92 11.39
C GLY A 41 -3.16 9.69 11.24
N VAL A 42 -3.65 9.41 10.03
CA VAL A 42 -4.52 8.27 9.73
C VAL A 42 -3.65 7.06 9.37
N SER A 43 -3.51 6.13 10.32
CA SER A 43 -2.75 4.87 10.13
C SER A 43 -3.54 3.76 9.41
N SER A 44 -4.85 3.92 9.27
CA SER A 44 -5.78 2.95 8.69
C SER A 44 -6.14 3.29 7.24
N CYS A 45 -5.12 3.48 6.40
CA CYS A 45 -5.29 3.78 4.97
C CYS A 45 -5.00 2.54 4.11
N GLN A 46 -6.02 2.03 3.41
CA GLN A 46 -5.90 0.91 2.48
C GLN A 46 -5.95 1.39 1.02
N VAL A 47 -5.03 0.90 0.21
CA VAL A 47 -4.91 1.23 -1.21
C VAL A 47 -4.98 -0.03 -2.05
N SER A 48 -5.80 0.01 -3.10
CA SER A 48 -5.82 -1.01 -4.14
C SER A 48 -4.85 -0.61 -5.24
N LEU A 49 -3.81 -1.42 -5.44
CA LEU A 49 -2.77 -1.15 -6.42
C LEU A 49 -3.05 -1.86 -7.73
N GLU A 50 -2.83 -1.15 -8.82
CA GLU A 50 -2.80 -1.68 -10.18
C GLU A 50 -1.34 -1.88 -10.61
N LYS A 51 -1.02 -3.06 -11.15
CA LYS A 51 0.28 -3.39 -11.76
C LYS A 51 0.03 -4.20 -13.02
N ASN A 52 0.91 -4.10 -14.01
CA ASN A 52 0.82 -4.93 -15.20
C ASN A 52 0.89 -6.41 -14.82
N MET A 53 -0.14 -7.17 -15.21
CA MET A 53 -0.25 -8.58 -14.92
C MET A 53 -0.12 -9.39 -16.21
N ALA A 54 0.73 -10.42 -16.19
CA ALA A 54 0.78 -11.41 -17.27
C ALA A 54 -0.08 -12.63 -16.92
N CYS A 55 0.26 -13.34 -15.84
CA CYS A 55 -0.46 -14.58 -15.48
C CYS A 55 -1.68 -14.37 -14.58
N GLY A 56 -1.70 -13.34 -13.71
CA GLY A 56 -2.77 -13.16 -12.71
C GLY A 56 -2.85 -14.22 -11.59
N LEU A 57 -1.98 -15.24 -11.60
CA LEU A 57 -2.04 -16.41 -10.69
C LEU A 57 -0.92 -16.41 -9.63
N GLY A 58 -0.11 -15.35 -9.57
CA GLY A 58 1.00 -15.25 -8.63
C GLY A 58 2.28 -16.00 -9.03
N LEU A 59 2.35 -16.55 -10.24
CA LEU A 59 3.49 -17.38 -10.67
C LEU A 59 4.59 -16.59 -11.39
N CYS A 60 4.19 -15.67 -12.28
CA CYS A 60 5.12 -15.00 -13.20
C CYS A 60 5.96 -13.87 -12.59
N MET A 61 5.66 -13.42 -11.36
CA MET A 61 6.30 -12.27 -10.70
C MET A 61 6.25 -10.94 -11.47
N GLY A 62 5.41 -10.81 -12.51
CA GLY A 62 5.27 -9.57 -13.28
C GLY A 62 4.59 -8.43 -12.50
N CYS A 63 3.72 -8.76 -11.55
CA CYS A 63 2.96 -7.77 -10.78
C CYS A 63 3.54 -7.54 -9.37
N ILE A 64 4.86 -7.49 -9.22
CA ILE A 64 5.51 -7.30 -7.92
C ILE A 64 5.39 -5.86 -7.41
N GLN A 65 5.20 -5.74 -6.11
CA GLN A 65 5.20 -4.50 -5.34
C GLN A 65 6.18 -4.64 -4.18
N LYS A 66 7.01 -3.62 -4.00
CA LYS A 66 7.96 -3.53 -2.89
C LYS A 66 7.25 -3.05 -1.63
N VAL A 67 7.38 -3.79 -0.55
CA VAL A 67 6.72 -3.52 0.74
C VAL A 67 7.71 -3.59 1.90
N LYS A 68 7.44 -2.84 2.97
CA LYS A 68 8.25 -2.85 4.20
C LYS A 68 8.06 -4.17 4.96
N SER A 69 9.14 -4.69 5.53
CA SER A 69 9.12 -5.90 6.35
C SER A 69 8.63 -5.55 7.77
N ARG A 70 7.32 -5.57 7.98
CA ARG A 70 6.75 -5.57 9.34
C ARG A 70 6.89 -6.99 9.87
N LYS A 71 7.67 -7.20 10.94
CA LYS A 71 7.90 -8.51 11.58
C LYS A 71 6.61 -9.35 11.57
N SER A 72 6.70 -10.60 11.08
CA SER A 72 5.65 -11.64 10.98
C SER A 72 5.04 -11.89 9.58
N LYS A 73 5.85 -12.37 8.64
CA LYS A 73 5.45 -13.50 7.79
C LYS A 73 6.62 -14.50 7.76
N VAL A 74 6.54 -15.54 8.61
CA VAL A 74 7.36 -16.75 8.43
C VAL A 74 6.77 -17.48 7.23
N GLY A 75 7.47 -17.44 6.10
CA GLY A 75 6.99 -17.92 4.79
C GLY A 75 6.46 -16.75 3.97
N SER A 76 7.07 -16.33 2.86
CA SER A 76 7.84 -17.09 1.89
C SER A 76 9.21 -16.48 1.71
N ALA A 77 10.21 -17.34 1.86
CA ALA A 77 11.57 -17.14 1.39
C ALA A 77 11.61 -16.46 0.00
N ALA A 78 11.82 -15.13 -0.02
CA ALA A 78 12.50 -14.45 -1.12
C ALA A 78 14.02 -14.78 -1.15
N GLY A 79 14.43 -15.82 -0.42
CA GLY A 79 15.70 -16.50 -0.56
C GLY A 79 15.46 -17.99 -0.33
N GLY A 80 15.37 -18.77 -1.40
CA GLY A 80 15.51 -20.22 -1.28
C GLY A 80 16.84 -20.57 -0.60
N PRO A 81 17.04 -21.82 -0.15
CA PRO A 81 18.19 -22.28 0.64
C PRO A 81 19.57 -22.09 -0.02
N ASN A 82 19.66 -21.41 -1.16
CA ASN A 82 20.85 -21.27 -2.00
C ASN A 82 21.07 -19.84 -2.54
N THR A 83 20.64 -18.79 -1.83
CA THR A 83 21.01 -17.41 -2.19
C THR A 83 22.42 -17.09 -1.67
N ARG A 84 23.37 -16.92 -2.59
CA ARG A 84 24.77 -16.49 -2.35
C ARG A 84 24.90 -15.03 -1.90
N HIS A 85 23.83 -14.40 -1.39
CA HIS A 85 23.85 -13.04 -0.90
C HIS A 85 23.67 -13.03 0.62
N PRO A 86 24.60 -12.46 1.40
CA PRO A 86 24.43 -12.34 2.84
C PRO A 86 23.16 -11.53 3.15
N VAL A 87 22.30 -12.07 4.02
CA VAL A 87 21.03 -11.46 4.46
C VAL A 87 21.34 -10.33 5.44
N LEU A 88 21.84 -9.21 4.93
CA LEU A 88 21.97 -7.96 5.67
C LEU A 88 20.59 -7.33 5.82
N ASN A 89 19.93 -7.54 6.97
CA ASN A 89 18.87 -6.69 7.52
C ASN A 89 17.97 -5.97 6.48
N THR A 90 17.40 -6.69 5.52
CA THR A 90 16.57 -6.07 4.49
C THR A 90 15.21 -5.76 5.09
N GLN A 91 15.00 -4.48 5.41
CA GLN A 91 13.76 -3.89 5.91
C GLN A 91 12.57 -3.94 4.92
N TRP A 92 12.66 -4.74 3.85
CA TRP A 92 11.67 -4.80 2.77
C TRP A 92 11.67 -6.15 2.04
N HIS A 93 10.54 -6.51 1.44
CA HIS A 93 10.35 -7.70 0.59
C HIS A 93 9.43 -7.38 -0.59
N TYR A 94 9.30 -8.29 -1.55
CA TYR A 94 8.35 -8.18 -2.67
C TYR A 94 7.08 -8.99 -2.39
N GLU A 95 5.93 -8.41 -2.69
CA GLU A 95 4.63 -9.06 -2.69
C GLU A 95 4.00 -8.93 -4.08
N ARG A 96 3.23 -9.93 -4.51
CA ARG A 96 2.58 -9.97 -5.82
C ARG A 96 1.20 -9.37 -5.69
N VAL A 97 0.91 -8.30 -6.43
CA VAL A 97 -0.40 -7.65 -6.41
C VAL A 97 -1.55 -8.63 -6.70
N CYS A 98 -1.38 -9.57 -7.63
CA CYS A 98 -2.45 -10.53 -7.98
C CYS A 98 -2.71 -11.64 -6.95
N ALA A 99 -1.76 -11.96 -6.05
CA ALA A 99 -1.86 -13.11 -5.15
C ALA A 99 -1.72 -12.76 -3.67
N ASP A 100 -0.87 -11.79 -3.35
CA ASP A 100 -0.65 -11.27 -2.01
C ASP A 100 -1.41 -9.94 -1.77
N GLY A 101 -1.78 -9.25 -2.87
CA GLY A 101 -2.63 -8.05 -2.90
C GLY A 101 -4.08 -8.34 -3.33
N PRO A 102 -4.77 -7.42 -4.04
CA PRO A 102 -4.30 -6.13 -4.58
C PRO A 102 -4.38 -4.98 -3.56
N VAL A 103 -5.01 -5.22 -2.41
CA VAL A 103 -5.21 -4.22 -1.35
C VAL A 103 -4.09 -4.32 -0.33
N PHE A 104 -3.42 -3.19 -0.09
CA PHE A 104 -2.32 -3.08 0.85
C PHE A 104 -2.57 -1.93 1.82
N ASN A 105 -1.89 -1.95 2.98
CA ASN A 105 -1.82 -0.77 3.81
C ASN A 105 -0.82 0.22 3.18
N ALA A 106 -1.26 1.47 3.02
CA ALA A 106 -0.50 2.51 2.33
C ALA A 106 0.86 2.81 2.99
N GLU A 107 0.97 2.58 4.31
CA GLU A 107 2.21 2.81 5.06
C GLU A 107 3.30 1.75 4.79
N ASP A 108 2.90 0.57 4.31
CA ASP A 108 3.82 -0.53 4.00
C ASP A 108 4.42 -0.42 2.61
N ILE A 109 3.72 0.26 1.70
CA ILE A 109 4.17 0.41 0.34
C ILE A 109 5.43 1.29 0.30
N ILE A 110 6.47 0.78 -0.37
CA ILE A 110 7.60 1.62 -0.77
C ILE A 110 7.23 2.25 -2.10
N TRP A 111 6.90 3.54 -2.04
CA TRP A 111 6.56 4.37 -3.19
C TRP A 111 7.86 4.81 -3.89
N GLU A 112 8.00 4.56 -5.20
CA GLU A 112 9.20 4.87 -6.01
C GLU A 112 9.09 6.16 -6.84
#